data_AF-A0A660PGX3-F1
#
_entry.id   AF-A0A660PGX3-F1
#
_cell.length_a   1.000
_cell.length_b   1.000
_cell.length_c   1.000
_cell.angle_alpha   90.00
_cell.angle_beta   90.00
_cell.angle_gamma   90.00
#
_symmetry.space_group_name_H-M   'P 1'
#
loop_
_entity.id
_entity.type
_entity.pdbx_description
1 polymer ?
#
loop_
_entity_poly.entity_id
_entity_poly.type
_entity_poly.pdbx_seq_one_letter_code
_entity_poly.pdbx_strand_id
1 'polypeptide(L)'
;MGRIKLSTNFYLDEYIPPALYKKYAAKHPNYLIGILDKNLILADQKLRDIFGPIKINTWYSGGDRQWSGIRTPDSSYYKQFSQHSWGRASDKIFLKVTSDEVREYIKKHWQELGITAIEKGVSWVHSDVRQILSQTEIFVFGK
;
A
#
# COMPACT_ATOMS: atom_id res chain seq x y z
N MET A 1 6.95 16.22 15.66
CA MET A 1 6.22 16.51 14.42
C MET A 1 5.04 15.57 14.34
N GLY A 2 3.82 16.09 14.11
CA GLY A 2 2.63 15.26 13.95
C GLY A 2 2.66 14.42 12.67
N ARG A 3 1.79 13.42 12.60
CA ARG A 3 1.60 12.59 11.39
C ARG A 3 0.93 13.42 10.29
N ILE A 4 1.33 13.18 9.04
CA ILE A 4 0.77 13.86 7.86
C ILE A 4 -0.39 13.01 7.33
N LYS A 5 -1.61 13.56 7.36
CA LYS A 5 -2.83 12.86 6.94
C LYS A 5 -2.92 12.80 5.41
N LEU A 6 -3.22 11.62 4.85
CA LEU A 6 -3.43 11.39 3.41
C LEU A 6 -4.89 11.16 3.06
N SER A 7 -5.62 10.48 3.93
CA SER A 7 -7.06 10.25 3.81
C SER A 7 -7.68 10.20 5.22
N THR A 8 -8.97 9.90 5.32
CA THR A 8 -9.67 9.79 6.61
C THR A 8 -8.91 8.90 7.62
N ASN A 9 -8.45 7.73 7.17
CA ASN A 9 -7.85 6.70 8.04
C ASN A 9 -6.36 6.46 7.82
N PHE A 10 -5.72 7.13 6.85
CA PHE A 10 -4.32 6.87 6.49
C PHE A 10 -3.42 8.10 6.60
N TYR A 11 -2.16 7.83 6.96
CA TYR A 11 -1.11 8.83 7.10
C TYR A 11 0.12 8.46 6.27
N LEU A 12 0.93 9.46 5.96
CA LEU A 12 2.10 9.32 5.09
C LEU A 12 3.14 8.33 5.62
N ASP A 13 3.32 8.22 6.94
CA ASP A 13 4.25 7.28 7.55
C ASP A 13 3.90 5.80 7.32
N GLU A 14 2.63 5.51 7.02
CA GLU A 14 2.17 4.14 6.71
C GLU A 14 2.66 3.68 5.34
N TYR A 15 3.04 4.61 4.46
CA TYR A 15 3.51 4.31 3.10
C TYR A 15 4.99 4.60 2.91
N ILE A 16 5.60 5.47 3.72
CA ILE A 16 6.98 5.92 3.53
C ILE A 16 7.92 5.29 4.57
N PRO A 17 9.11 4.77 4.19
CA PRO A 17 10.09 4.24 5.15
C PRO A 17 10.66 5.36 6.04
N PRO A 18 11.15 5.02 7.25
CA PRO A 18 11.59 6.01 8.24
C PRO A 18 12.72 6.90 7.72
N ALA A 19 13.63 6.38 6.89
CA ALA A 19 14.74 7.14 6.34
C ALA A 19 14.26 8.32 5.48
N LEU A 20 13.34 8.09 4.54
CA LEU A 20 12.75 9.14 3.71
C LEU A 20 11.88 10.09 4.54
N TYR A 21 11.06 9.54 5.43
CA TYR A 21 10.16 10.34 6.24
C TYR A 21 10.93 11.33 7.13
N LYS A 22 11.94 10.85 7.88
CA LYS A 22 12.78 11.68 8.75
C LYS A 22 13.54 12.75 7.95
N LYS A 23 13.98 12.44 6.73
CA LYS A 23 14.76 13.36 5.90
C LYS A 23 13.90 14.47 5.29
N TYR A 24 12.69 14.15 4.82
CA TYR A 24 11.91 15.07 3.98
C TYR A 24 10.59 15.55 4.59
N ALA A 25 9.94 14.80 5.48
CA ALA A 25 8.56 15.11 5.90
C ALA A 25 8.42 16.48 6.60
N ALA A 26 9.45 16.94 7.32
CA ALA A 26 9.41 18.23 8.02
C ALA A 26 9.61 19.45 7.10
N LYS A 27 10.34 19.28 5.99
CA LYS A 27 10.76 20.40 5.12
C LYS A 27 10.05 20.39 3.77
N HIS A 28 9.83 19.19 3.22
CA HIS A 28 9.30 18.97 1.88
C HIS A 28 8.30 17.80 1.85
N PRO A 29 7.20 17.85 2.62
CA PRO A 29 6.22 16.76 2.68
C PRO A 29 5.61 16.44 1.31
N ASN A 30 5.41 17.46 0.46
CA ASN A 30 4.85 17.29 -0.88
C ASN A 30 5.73 16.43 -1.81
N TYR A 31 7.05 16.34 -1.56
CA TYR A 31 7.91 15.44 -2.33
C TYR A 31 7.61 13.99 -2.02
N LEU A 32 7.31 13.68 -0.75
CA LEU A 32 6.94 12.33 -0.34
C LEU A 32 5.52 11.97 -0.78
N ILE A 33 4.58 12.91 -0.64
CA ILE A 33 3.20 12.74 -1.10
C ILE A 33 3.16 12.50 -2.61
N GLY A 34 3.93 13.27 -3.39
CA GLY A 34 3.95 13.18 -4.85
C GLY A 34 4.52 11.88 -5.43
N ILE A 35 5.19 11.05 -4.61
CA ILE A 35 5.65 9.72 -5.05
C ILE A 35 4.52 8.68 -4.98
N LEU A 36 3.53 8.90 -4.12
CA LEU A 36 2.43 7.95 -3.93
C LEU A 36 1.36 8.16 -5.00
N ASP A 37 0.90 7.06 -5.59
CA ASP A 37 -0.26 7.10 -6.46
C ASP A 37 -1.52 7.34 -5.63
N LYS A 38 -2.29 8.39 -5.97
CA LYS A 38 -3.54 8.71 -5.26
C LYS A 38 -4.55 7.55 -5.30
N ASN A 39 -4.56 6.75 -6.36
CA ASN A 39 -5.49 5.65 -6.51
C ASN A 39 -5.20 4.52 -5.51
N LEU A 40 -3.93 4.33 -5.15
CA LEU A 40 -3.54 3.39 -4.08
C LEU A 40 -4.17 3.81 -2.75
N ILE A 41 -4.04 5.09 -2.39
CA ILE A 41 -4.59 5.62 -1.13
C ILE A 41 -6.11 5.48 -1.10
N LEU A 42 -6.79 5.76 -2.21
CA LEU A 42 -8.24 5.62 -2.32
C LEU A 42 -8.69 4.15 -2.23
N ALA A 43 -7.97 3.23 -2.87
CA ALA A 43 -8.24 1.80 -2.79
C ALA A 43 -8.07 1.27 -1.36
N ASP A 44 -6.95 1.61 -0.72
CA ASP A 44 -6.66 1.21 0.66
C ASP A 44 -7.69 1.82 1.64
N GLN A 45 -8.16 3.05 1.39
CA GLN A 45 -9.24 3.68 2.14
C GLN A 45 -10.55 2.89 2.05
N LYS A 46 -10.97 2.48 0.84
CA LYS A 46 -12.19 1.66 0.66
C LYS A 46 -12.07 0.33 1.41
N LEU A 47 -10.92 -0.34 1.31
CA LEU A 47 -10.67 -1.57 2.05
C LEU A 47 -10.75 -1.35 3.57
N ARG A 48 -10.24 -0.23 4.08
CA ARG A 48 -10.32 0.14 5.50
C ARG A 48 -11.76 0.37 5.95
N ASP A 49 -12.58 0.98 5.10
CA ASP A 49 -13.99 1.24 5.42
C ASP A 49 -14.80 -0.07 5.48
N ILE A 50 -14.46 -1.06 4.65
CA ILE A 50 -15.12 -2.36 4.60
C ILE A 50 -14.67 -3.28 5.74
N PHE A 51 -13.37 -3.45 5.92
CA PHE A 51 -12.80 -4.48 6.80
C PHE A 51 -12.32 -3.95 8.15
N GLY A 52 -12.32 -2.62 8.33
CA GLY A 52 -11.85 -1.97 9.54
C GLY A 52 -10.32 -1.81 9.58
N PRO A 53 -9.69 -1.93 10.77
CA PRO A 53 -8.27 -1.63 10.96
C PRO A 53 -7.31 -2.43 10.05
N ILE A 54 -6.46 -1.71 9.35
CA ILE A 54 -5.39 -2.20 8.47
C ILE A 54 -4.03 -1.69 8.99
N LYS A 55 -2.98 -2.49 8.85
CA LYS A 55 -1.58 -2.09 9.06
C LYS A 55 -0.80 -2.20 7.75
N ILE A 56 -0.07 -1.15 7.37
CA ILE A 56 0.89 -1.18 6.25
C ILE A 56 2.30 -1.15 6.84
N ASN A 57 2.93 0.02 6.93
CA ASN A 57 4.08 0.24 7.80
C ASN A 57 3.62 0.51 9.24
N THR A 58 4.43 0.10 10.21
CA THR A 58 4.14 0.26 11.65
C THR A 58 5.28 0.94 12.41
N TRP A 59 6.38 1.30 11.76
CA TRP A 59 7.56 1.90 12.39
C TRP A 59 7.27 3.20 13.14
N TYR A 60 6.30 4.00 12.70
CA TYR A 60 5.97 5.26 13.37
C TYR A 60 5.36 5.03 14.76
N SER A 61 4.65 3.91 14.95
CA SER A 61 4.06 3.50 16.22
C SER A 61 4.91 2.44 16.95
N GLY A 62 6.19 2.29 16.59
CA GLY A 62 7.13 1.40 17.27
C GLY A 62 7.09 -0.07 16.83
N GLY A 63 6.44 -0.40 15.70
CA GLY A 63 6.50 -1.74 15.12
C GLY A 63 7.61 -1.91 14.07
N ASP A 64 7.81 -3.13 13.56
CA ASP A 64 8.97 -3.43 12.71
C ASP A 64 8.75 -3.28 11.20
N ARG A 65 7.51 -2.97 10.76
CA ARG A 65 7.19 -2.90 9.32
C ARG A 65 7.56 -1.53 8.77
N GLN A 66 8.50 -1.51 7.82
CA GLN A 66 8.94 -0.29 7.14
C GLN A 66 9.03 -0.39 5.60
N TRP A 67 8.86 -1.60 5.05
CA TRP A 67 8.99 -1.89 3.61
C TRP A 67 7.68 -2.37 2.97
N SER A 68 6.55 -2.01 3.57
CA SER A 68 5.22 -2.43 3.16
C SER A 68 4.48 -1.39 2.31
N GLY A 69 4.96 -0.14 2.26
CA GLY A 69 4.53 0.88 1.29
C GLY A 69 5.55 1.01 0.17
N ILE A 70 6.15 2.18 0.01
CA ILE A 70 7.25 2.38 -0.94
C ILE A 70 8.51 1.61 -0.52
N ARG A 71 9.24 1.06 -1.50
CA ARG A 71 10.55 0.43 -1.29
C ARG A 71 11.61 1.21 -2.05
N THR A 72 12.62 1.71 -1.34
CA THR A 72 13.77 2.41 -1.93
C THR A 72 14.87 1.40 -2.31
N PRO A 73 15.87 1.78 -3.12
CA PRO A 73 17.00 0.91 -3.45
C PRO A 73 17.75 0.32 -2.24
N ASP A 74 17.70 0.99 -1.09
CA ASP A 74 18.30 0.51 0.17
C ASP A 74 17.54 -0.66 0.81
N SER A 75 16.34 -0.97 0.32
CA SER A 75 15.54 -2.10 0.80
C SER A 75 16.05 -3.41 0.20
N SER A 76 16.26 -4.43 1.03
CA SER A 76 16.53 -5.80 0.56
C SER A 76 15.40 -6.40 -0.29
N TYR A 77 14.21 -5.81 -0.25
CA TYR A 77 13.02 -6.22 -1.01
C TYR A 77 12.81 -5.37 -2.28
N TYR A 78 13.73 -4.47 -2.61
CA TYR A 78 13.65 -3.62 -3.79
C TYR A 78 13.78 -4.43 -5.07
N LYS A 79 12.92 -4.14 -6.04
CA LYS A 79 13.05 -4.61 -7.42
C LYS A 79 12.63 -3.47 -8.34
N GLN A 80 13.44 -3.15 -9.34
CA GLN A 80 13.23 -2.00 -10.22
C GLN A 80 11.81 -1.91 -10.83
N PHE A 81 11.21 -3.04 -11.17
CA PHE A 81 9.87 -3.11 -11.77
C PHE A 81 8.74 -3.47 -10.78
N SER A 82 9.04 -3.53 -9.47
CA SER A 82 8.01 -3.73 -8.44
C SER A 82 7.18 -2.46 -8.28
N GLN A 83 5.86 -2.61 -8.14
CA GLN A 83 4.97 -1.48 -7.92
C GLN A 83 5.20 -0.78 -6.57
N HIS A 84 5.81 -1.45 -5.59
CA HIS A 84 6.28 -0.79 -4.36
C HIS A 84 7.37 0.25 -4.65
N SER A 85 8.24 0.00 -5.62
CA SER A 85 9.32 0.94 -5.98
C SER A 85 8.79 2.21 -6.66
N TRP A 86 7.56 2.17 -7.17
CA TRP A 86 6.89 3.27 -7.87
C TRP A 86 5.76 3.91 -7.06
N GLY A 87 5.63 3.60 -5.77
CA GLY A 87 4.57 4.17 -4.92
C GLY A 87 3.15 3.76 -5.30
N ARG A 88 3.00 2.61 -5.97
CA ARG A 88 1.73 2.11 -6.52
C ARG A 88 1.18 0.88 -5.81
N ALA A 89 1.91 0.34 -4.83
CA ALA A 89 1.52 -0.86 -4.09
C ALA A 89 1.65 -0.70 -2.58
N SER A 90 0.88 -1.50 -1.86
CA SER A 90 1.04 -1.66 -0.42
C SER A 90 0.74 -3.10 0.04
N ASP A 91 1.47 -3.54 1.06
CA ASP A 91 1.30 -4.82 1.74
C ASP A 91 0.56 -4.61 3.05
N LYS A 92 -0.69 -5.07 3.10
CA LYS A 92 -1.62 -4.80 4.19
C LYS A 92 -1.81 -6.03 5.07
N ILE A 93 -1.81 -5.81 6.39
CA ILE A 93 -2.30 -6.78 7.37
C ILE A 93 -3.66 -6.28 7.87
N PHE A 94 -4.68 -7.12 7.72
CA PHE A 94 -6.02 -6.89 8.23
C PHE A 94 -6.15 -7.49 9.63
N LEU A 95 -6.75 -6.76 10.57
CA LEU A 95 -6.82 -7.22 11.96
C LEU A 95 -8.08 -8.05 12.28
N LYS A 96 -9.09 -8.01 11.41
CA LYS A 96 -10.40 -8.61 11.66
C LYS A 96 -10.78 -9.71 10.67
N VAL A 97 -10.04 -9.85 9.58
CA VAL A 97 -10.30 -10.77 8.47
C VAL A 97 -9.00 -11.34 7.96
N THR A 98 -9.07 -12.53 7.36
CA THR A 98 -7.92 -13.20 6.77
C THR A 98 -7.52 -12.55 5.45
N SER A 99 -6.26 -12.76 5.02
CA SER A 99 -5.80 -12.28 3.72
C SER A 99 -6.57 -12.89 2.56
N ASP A 100 -7.04 -14.13 2.70
CA ASP A 100 -7.75 -14.83 1.63
C ASP A 100 -9.17 -14.31 1.46
N GLU A 101 -9.90 -14.07 2.55
CA GLU A 101 -11.22 -13.43 2.50
C GLU A 101 -11.16 -12.06 1.80
N VAL A 102 -10.13 -11.26 2.11
CA VAL A 102 -9.93 -9.95 1.48
C VAL A 102 -9.59 -10.11 0.00
N ARG A 103 -8.74 -11.06 -0.38
CA ARG A 103 -8.42 -11.32 -1.81
C ARG A 103 -9.65 -11.74 -2.59
N GLU A 104 -10.47 -12.62 -2.04
CA GLU A 104 -11.71 -13.07 -2.69
C GLU A 104 -12.70 -11.92 -2.85
N TYR A 105 -12.78 -11.02 -1.87
CA TYR A 105 -13.55 -9.79 -2.02
C TYR A 105 -12.98 -8.89 -3.13
N ILE A 106 -11.67 -8.65 -3.13
CA ILE A 106 -11.02 -7.81 -4.15
C ILE A 106 -11.27 -8.38 -5.54
N LYS A 107 -11.15 -9.68 -5.77
CA LYS A 107 -11.42 -10.30 -7.08
C LYS A 107 -12.81 -10.00 -7.63
N LYS A 108 -13.81 -9.87 -6.76
CA LYS A 108 -15.20 -9.59 -7.14
C LYS A 108 -15.49 -8.10 -7.33
N HIS A 109 -14.75 -7.23 -6.64
CA HIS A 109 -15.02 -5.79 -6.56
C HIS A 109 -13.86 -4.92 -7.07
N TRP A 110 -12.91 -5.48 -7.82
CA TRP A 110 -11.63 -4.82 -8.14
C TRP A 110 -11.79 -3.48 -8.87
N GLN A 111 -12.75 -3.39 -9.79
CA GLN A 111 -13.04 -2.17 -10.55
C GLN A 111 -13.58 -1.07 -9.63
N GLU A 112 -14.51 -1.41 -8.74
CA GLU A 112 -15.09 -0.49 -7.76
C GLU A 112 -14.03 -0.01 -6.76
N LEU A 113 -13.10 -0.89 -6.39
CA LEU A 113 -11.98 -0.58 -5.51
C LEU A 113 -10.90 0.26 -6.22
N GLY A 114 -10.76 0.14 -7.54
CA GLY A 114 -9.67 0.74 -8.31
C GLY A 114 -8.34 -0.02 -8.18
N ILE A 115 -8.40 -1.30 -7.82
CA ILE A 115 -7.23 -2.18 -7.68
C ILE A 115 -7.04 -2.96 -8.97
N THR A 116 -5.84 -2.96 -9.54
CA THR A 116 -5.59 -3.66 -10.80
C THR A 116 -4.84 -4.97 -10.61
N ALA A 117 -4.12 -5.14 -9.50
CA ALA A 117 -3.40 -6.38 -9.24
C ALA A 117 -3.34 -6.78 -7.76
N ILE A 118 -3.23 -8.09 -7.52
CA ILE A 118 -3.02 -8.70 -6.19
C ILE A 118 -2.01 -9.85 -6.24
N GLU A 119 -1.34 -10.08 -5.10
CA GLU A 119 -0.46 -11.24 -4.91
C GLU A 119 -1.18 -12.38 -4.17
N LYS A 120 -1.03 -13.62 -4.65
CA LYS A 120 -1.46 -14.85 -3.98
C LYS A 120 -0.30 -15.53 -3.24
N GLY A 121 -0.60 -16.40 -2.28
CA GLY A 121 0.39 -17.26 -1.63
C GLY A 121 1.26 -16.57 -0.56
N VAL A 122 0.84 -15.42 -0.05
CA VAL A 122 1.49 -14.68 1.04
C VAL A 122 0.51 -14.40 2.19
N SER A 123 1.00 -14.18 3.41
CA SER A 123 0.13 -13.99 4.60
C SER A 123 -0.43 -12.57 4.77
N TRP A 124 -0.01 -11.62 3.94
CA TRP A 124 -0.54 -10.25 3.87
C TRP A 124 -1.27 -10.03 2.55
N VAL A 125 -2.09 -8.98 2.45
CA VAL A 125 -2.72 -8.61 1.18
C VAL A 125 -1.84 -7.60 0.49
N HIS A 126 -1.10 -8.07 -0.51
CA HIS A 126 -0.52 -7.19 -1.52
C HIS A 126 -1.61 -6.76 -2.50
N SER A 127 -1.71 -5.46 -2.76
CA SER A 127 -2.46 -4.96 -3.92
C SER A 127 -1.78 -3.73 -4.49
N ASP A 128 -1.97 -3.52 -5.79
CA ASP A 128 -1.44 -2.36 -6.50
C ASP A 128 -2.39 -1.82 -7.57
N VAL A 129 -2.09 -0.60 -8.01
CA VAL A 129 -2.89 0.17 -8.99
C VAL A 129 -2.13 0.39 -10.29
N ARG A 130 -1.26 -0.56 -10.68
CA ARG A 130 -0.49 -0.47 -11.93
C ARG A 130 -1.43 -0.29 -13.13
N GLN A 131 -0.95 0.44 -14.13
CA GLN A 131 -1.69 0.59 -15.37
C GLN A 131 -1.69 -0.72 -16.17
N ILE A 132 -2.87 -1.15 -16.62
CA ILE A 132 -3.07 -2.29 -17.52
C ILE A 132 -4.02 -1.81 -18.63
N LEU A 133 -3.55 -1.84 -19.89
CA LEU A 133 -4.25 -1.19 -21.01
C LEU A 133 -5.58 -1.85 -21.39
N SER A 134 -5.67 -3.17 -21.26
CA SER A 134 -6.91 -3.92 -21.52
C SER A 134 -7.08 -4.93 -20.41
N GLN A 135 -7.87 -4.54 -19.40
CA GLN A 135 -8.10 -5.34 -18.21
C GLN A 135 -9.55 -5.80 -18.15
N THR A 136 -9.77 -7.08 -18.43
CA THR A 136 -11.07 -7.75 -18.29
C THR A 136 -11.23 -8.44 -16.93
N GLU A 137 -10.10 -8.80 -16.31
CA GLU A 137 -10.04 -9.45 -15.01
C GLU A 137 -8.90 -8.88 -14.16
N ILE A 138 -8.99 -9.05 -12.84
CA ILE A 138 -7.91 -8.62 -11.95
C ILE A 138 -6.63 -9.40 -12.23
N PHE A 139 -5.48 -8.71 -12.29
CA PHE A 139 -4.20 -9.38 -12.48
C PHE A 139 -3.76 -10.05 -11.17
N VAL A 140 -3.69 -11.39 -11.17
CA VAL A 140 -3.22 -12.16 -10.01
C VAL A 140 -1.85 -12.73 -10.30
N PHE A 141 -0.88 -12.45 -9.42
CA PHE A 141 0.48 -12.99 -9.50
C PHE A 141 0.93 -13.58 -8.18
N GLY A 142 2.08 -14.25 -8.16
CA GLY A 142 2.58 -15.00 -7.00
C GLY A 142 2.88 -16.43 -7.40
N LYS A 143 3.55 -17.17 -6.51
CA LYS A 143 3.89 -18.58 -6.77
C LYS A 143 2.63 -19.44 -6.91
#